data_AF-A0A3D3DGA0-F1
#
_entry.id   AF-A0A3D3DGA0-F1
#
_cell.length_a   1.000
_cell.length_b   1.000
_cell.length_c   1.000
_cell.angle_alpha   90.00
_cell.angle_beta   90.00
_cell.angle_gamma   90.00
#
_symmetry.space_group_name_H-M   'P 1'
#
loop_
_entity.id
_entity.type
_entity.pdbx_description
1 polymer ?
#
loop_
_entity_poly.entity_id
_entity_poly.type
_entity_poly.pdbx_seq_one_letter_code
_entity_poly.pdbx_strand_id
1 'polypeptide(L)' 'AAGSTAEAQAAGVELEELLRAEMRLARRLHVLQTRDSRIGFEASNQYYYVPVDLAEKVINCQDLLTRWLPAARRRHG' A
#
# COMPACT_ATOMS: atom_id res chain seq x y z
N ALA A 1 -17.70 9.26 -21.60
CA ALA A 1 -16.37 8.68 -21.89
C ALA A 1 -15.19 9.57 -21.46
N ALA A 2 -15.29 10.91 -21.40
CA ALA A 2 -14.20 11.75 -20.88
C ALA A 2 -14.06 11.78 -19.34
N GLY A 3 -15.16 11.56 -18.59
CA GLY A 3 -15.12 11.52 -17.12
C GLY A 3 -14.24 10.38 -16.56
N SER A 4 -14.29 9.20 -17.20
CA SER A 4 -13.58 8.01 -16.74
C SER A 4 -12.05 8.14 -16.76
N THR A 5 -11.49 8.88 -17.71
CA THR A 5 -10.03 9.08 -17.83
C THR A 5 -9.50 10.05 -16.77
N ALA A 6 -10.20 11.17 -16.56
CA ALA A 6 -9.85 12.15 -15.53
C ALA A 6 -10.01 11.56 -14.12
N GLU A 7 -11.06 10.80 -13.88
CA GLU A 7 -11.26 10.04 -12.64
C GLU A 7 -10.15 9.02 -12.40
N ALA A 8 -9.75 8.26 -13.43
CA ALA A 8 -8.64 7.30 -13.33
C ALA A 8 -7.29 7.98 -13.03
N GLN A 9 -7.05 9.18 -13.57
CA GLN A 9 -5.85 9.95 -13.27
C GLN A 9 -5.86 10.45 -11.81
N ALA A 10 -6.98 11.00 -11.35
CA ALA A 10 -7.13 11.45 -9.97
C ALA A 10 -6.95 10.30 -8.97
N ALA A 11 -7.61 9.15 -9.21
CA ALA A 11 -7.44 7.94 -8.41
C ALA A 11 -5.99 7.43 -8.43
N GLY A 12 -5.29 7.58 -9.57
CA GLY A 12 -3.87 7.23 -9.67
C GLY A 12 -2.95 8.11 -8.83
N VAL A 13 -3.29 9.39 -8.61
CA VAL A 13 -2.54 10.29 -7.71
C VAL A 13 -2.81 9.89 -6.26
N GLU A 14 -4.07 9.73 -5.88
CA GLU A 14 -4.48 9.32 -4.54
C GLU A 14 -3.84 7.96 -4.14
N LEU A 15 -3.85 6.99 -5.05
CA LEU A 15 -3.23 5.68 -4.84
C LEU A 15 -1.72 5.80 -4.61
N GLU A 16 -1.02 6.69 -5.31
CA GLU A 16 0.41 6.91 -5.09
C GLU A 16 0.69 7.41 -3.66
N GLU A 17 -0.10 8.37 -3.18
CA GLU A 17 0.01 8.92 -1.83
C GLU A 17 -0.28 7.86 -0.76
N LEU A 18 -1.36 7.09 -0.97
CA LEU A 18 -1.77 6.00 -0.09
C LEU A 18 -0.68 4.93 0.02
N LEU A 19 -0.11 4.48 -1.10
CA LEU A 19 0.97 3.47 -1.09
C LEU A 19 2.19 3.95 -0.28
N ARG A 20 2.57 5.23 -0.42
CA ARG A 20 3.69 5.80 0.37
C ARG A 20 3.34 5.88 1.86
N ALA A 21 2.10 6.21 2.20
CA ALA A 21 1.62 6.23 3.58
C ALA A 21 1.62 4.82 4.19
N GLU A 22 1.11 3.83 3.47
CA GLU A 22 1.09 2.43 3.88
C GLU A 22 2.51 1.89 4.12
N MET A 23 3.48 2.19 3.24
CA MET A 23 4.87 1.80 3.47
C MET A 23 5.45 2.38 4.77
N ARG A 24 5.16 3.66 5.07
CA ARG A 24 5.60 4.29 6.33
C ARG A 24 4.94 3.64 7.54
N LEU A 25 3.64 3.33 7.45
CA LEU A 25 2.90 2.67 8.52
C LEU A 25 3.41 1.24 8.76
N ALA A 26 3.56 0.45 7.70
CA ALA A 26 4.06 -0.93 7.78
C ALA A 26 5.46 -1.01 8.41
N ARG A 27 6.38 -0.10 8.06
CA ARG A 27 7.71 -0.02 8.70
C ARG A 27 7.63 0.30 10.19
N ARG A 28 6.76 1.25 10.58
CA ARG A 28 6.54 1.60 11.99
C ARG A 28 5.94 0.42 12.76
N LEU A 29 4.92 -0.22 12.19
CA LEU A 29 4.25 -1.36 12.82
C LEU A 29 5.20 -2.56 12.95
N HIS A 30 6.05 -2.82 11.95
CA HIS A 30 7.07 -3.88 12.01
C HIS A 30 7.98 -3.70 13.21
N VAL A 31 8.45 -2.46 13.44
CA VAL A 31 9.31 -2.10 14.56
C VAL A 31 8.62 -2.26 15.92
N LEU A 32 7.31 -2.04 16.01
CA LEU A 32 6.53 -2.25 17.22
C LEU A 32 6.21 -3.73 17.46
N GLN A 33 5.70 -4.41 16.43
CA GLN A 33 5.27 -5.80 16.50
C GLN A 33 6.45 -6.76 16.75
N THR A 34 7.64 -6.45 16.23
CA THR A 34 8.88 -7.21 16.53
C THR A 34 9.27 -7.11 18.00
N ARG A 35 8.86 -6.05 18.71
CA ARG A 35 9.11 -5.88 20.16
C ARG A 35 7.98 -6.38 21.05
N ASP A 36 6.75 -6.37 20.56
CA ASP A 36 5.59 -6.93 21.24
C ASP A 36 4.67 -7.61 20.22
N SER A 37 4.66 -8.95 20.24
CA SER A 37 3.92 -9.77 19.28
C SER A 37 2.40 -9.67 19.41
N ARG A 38 1.87 -9.01 20.45
CA ARG A 38 0.43 -8.75 20.61
C ARG A 38 -0.04 -7.53 19.81
N ILE A 39 0.90 -6.68 19.36
CA ILE A 39 0.63 -5.55 18.48
C ILE A 39 0.56 -6.07 17.03
N GLY A 40 -0.37 -5.57 16.20
CA GLY A 40 -0.45 -5.97 14.79
C GLY A 40 -1.74 -6.69 14.39
N PHE A 41 -2.75 -6.76 15.27
CA PHE A 41 -4.08 -7.20 14.90
C PHE A 41 -4.82 -6.11 14.10
N GLU A 42 -5.38 -6.48 12.95
CA GLU A 42 -6.20 -5.64 12.11
C GLU A 42 -7.67 -6.07 12.20
N ALA A 43 -8.47 -5.29 12.93
CA ALA A 43 -9.84 -5.69 13.25
C ALA A 43 -10.75 -5.84 12.02
N SER A 44 -10.57 -5.02 10.99
CA SER A 44 -11.43 -5.01 9.81
C SER A 44 -11.32 -6.29 8.98
N ASN A 45 -10.11 -6.85 8.87
CA ASN A 45 -9.87 -8.10 8.14
C ASN A 45 -9.57 -9.31 9.03
N GLN A 46 -9.61 -9.12 10.35
CA GLN A 46 -9.27 -10.14 11.36
C GLN A 46 -7.88 -10.79 11.17
N TYR A 47 -6.94 -10.04 10.60
CA TYR A 47 -5.57 -10.50 10.38
C TYR A 47 -4.66 -10.17 11.56
N TYR A 48 -3.69 -11.05 11.79
CA TYR A 48 -2.54 -10.76 12.65
C TYR A 48 -1.32 -10.59 11.75
N TYR A 49 -0.77 -9.39 11.71
CA TYR A 49 0.48 -9.15 11.01
C TYR A 49 1.66 -9.69 11.82
N VAL A 50 2.43 -10.59 11.23
CA VAL A 50 3.76 -10.98 11.73
C VAL A 50 4.86 -10.14 11.05
N PRO A 51 6.13 -10.15 11.53
CA PRO A 51 7.14 -9.24 11.00
C PRO A 51 7.35 -9.38 9.48
N VAL A 52 7.27 -10.60 8.96
CA VAL A 52 7.48 -10.91 7.54
C VAL A 52 6.34 -10.34 6.68
N ASP A 53 5.08 -10.42 7.13
CA ASP A 53 3.94 -9.87 6.39
C ASP A 53 4.09 -8.35 6.22
N LEU A 54 4.58 -7.66 7.25
CA LEU A 54 4.79 -6.21 7.22
C LEU A 54 5.95 -5.83 6.29
N ALA A 55 6.99 -6.66 6.22
CA ALA A 55 8.08 -6.49 5.27
C ALA A 55 7.59 -6.72 3.83
N GLU A 56 6.81 -7.78 3.61
CA GLU A 56 6.19 -8.08 2.31
C GLU A 56 5.26 -6.96 1.87
N LYS A 57 4.45 -6.40 2.77
CA LYS A 57 3.58 -5.25 2.47
C LYS A 57 4.36 -4.04 1.95
N VAL A 58 5.54 -3.77 2.49
CA VAL A 58 6.43 -2.72 1.98
C VAL A 58 6.93 -3.04 0.57
N ILE A 59 7.32 -4.29 0.29
CA ILE A 59 7.77 -4.74 -1.03
C ILE A 59 6.63 -4.63 -2.04
N ASN A 60 5.43 -5.08 -1.68
CA ASN A 60 4.24 -5.00 -2.53
C ASN A 60 3.88 -3.55 -2.86
N CYS A 61 3.87 -2.64 -1.88
CA CYS A 61 3.65 -1.23 -2.15
C CYS A 61 4.72 -0.63 -3.08
N GLN A 62 5.99 -1.02 -2.92
CA GLN A 62 7.07 -0.56 -3.78
C GLN A 62 6.92 -1.06 -5.22
N ASP A 63 6.53 -2.32 -5.42
CA ASP A 63 6.24 -2.88 -6.75
C ASP A 63 5.06 -2.14 -7.41
N LEU A 64 4.01 -1.86 -6.63
CA LEU A 64 2.87 -1.09 -7.10
C LEU A 64 3.28 0.32 -7.54
N LEU A 65 4.13 1.01 -6.78
CA LEU A 65 4.62 2.34 -7.12
C LEU A 65 5.52 2.37 -8.37
N THR A 66 6.41 1.39 -8.51
CA THR A 66 7.50 1.47 -9.50
C THR A 66 7.21 0.72 -10.79
N ARG A 67 6.43 -0.35 -10.74
CA ARG A 67 6.14 -1.20 -11.90
C ARG A 67 4.68 -1.07 -12.32
N TRP A 68 3.74 -1.31 -11.40
CA TRP A 68 2.33 -1.45 -11.76
C TRP A 68 1.65 -0.11 -12.06
N LEU A 69 1.75 0.88 -11.18
CA LEU A 69 1.04 2.16 -11.30
C LEU A 69 1.46 2.95 -12.55
N PRO A 70 2.76 3.03 -12.91
CA PRO A 70 3.17 3.64 -14.18
C PRO A 70 2.59 2.88 -15.39
N ALA A 71 2.53 1.54 -15.34
CA ALA A 71 1.92 0.75 -16.39
C ALA A 71 0.39 0.94 -16.48
N ALA A 72 -0.27 1.08 -15.34
CA ALA A 72 -1.70 1.38 -15.27
C ALA A 72 -2.02 2.76 -15.84
N ARG A 73 -1.23 3.79 -15.48
CA ARG A 73 -1.37 5.15 -16.02
C ARG A 73 -1.23 5.17 -17.55
N ARG A 74 -0.34 4.37 -18.15
CA ARG A 74 -0.22 4.25 -19.62
C ARG A 74 -1.40 3.56 -20.30
N ARG A 75 -2.15 2.70 -19.59
CA ARG A 75 -3.35 2.04 -20.14
C ARG A 75 -4.58 2.93 -20.10
N HIS A 76 -4.59 3.93 -19.21
CA HIS A 76 -5.72 4.82 -18.95
C HIS A 76 -5.40 6.30 -19.26
N GLY A 77 -4.25 6.60 -19.84
CA GLY A 77 -3.88 7.92 -20.36
C GLY A 77 -4.14 7.98 -21.84
#